data_AF-A0A0P8DW25-F1
#
_entry.id   AF-A0A0P8DW25-F1
#
_cell.length_a   1.000
_cell.length_b   1.000
_cell.length_c   1.000
_cell.angle_alpha   90.00
_cell.angle_beta   90.00
_cell.angle_gamma   90.00
#
_symmetry.space_group_name_H-M   'P 1'
#
loop_
_entity.id
_entity.type
_entity.pdbx_description
1 polymer ?
#
loop_
_entity_poly.entity_id
_entity_poly.type
_entity_poly.pdbx_seq_one_letter_code
_entity_poly.pdbx_strand_id
1 'polypeptide(L)' 'MTANKHIQTNIDMVTYDHLRHLSRIKNKSLKETIQEAIKEYLGRHEEELKSDSLFKMVGSFKIKEGDFSERDDWRQ' A
#
# COMPACT_ATOMS: atom_id res chain seq x y z
N MET A 1 -11.42 13.20 -3.16
CA MET A 1 -11.21 12.08 -4.10
C MET A 1 -9.89 11.43 -3.75
N THR A 2 -9.88 10.15 -3.38
CA THR A 2 -8.65 9.45 -3.01
C THR A 2 -7.93 9.02 -4.28
N ALA A 3 -6.68 9.45 -4.46
CA ALA A 3 -5.88 9.05 -5.62
C ALA A 3 -5.50 7.56 -5.47
N ASN A 4 -5.85 6.74 -6.46
CA ASN A 4 -5.41 5.35 -6.51
C ASN A 4 -4.02 5.30 -7.18
N LYS A 5 -3.07 4.62 -6.53
CA LYS A 5 -1.75 4.32 -7.11
C LYS A 5 -1.67 2.83 -7.44
N HIS A 6 -1.11 2.51 -8.61
CA HIS A 6 -0.85 1.13 -9.01
C HIS A 6 0.52 0.70 -8.52
N ILE A 7 0.57 -0.43 -7.80
CA ILE A 7 1.81 -1.02 -7.31
C ILE A 7 1.99 -2.35 -8.04
N GLN A 8 3.12 -2.50 -8.73
CA GLN A 8 3.57 -3.79 -9.27
C GLN A 8 4.51 -4.42 -8.25
N THR A 9 4.29 -5.70 -7.95
CA THR A 9 5.11 -6.44 -6.99
C THR A 9 5.27 -7.88 -7.43
N ASN A 10 6.37 -8.50 -7.04
CA ASN A 10 6.65 -9.91 -7.28
C ASN A 10 6.26 -10.71 -6.04
N ILE A 11 5.47 -11.76 -6.23
CA ILE A 11 5.02 -12.66 -5.17
C ILE A 11 5.43 -14.07 -5.60
N ASP A 12 5.99 -14.86 -4.68
CA ASP A 12 6.33 -16.25 -4.97
C ASP A 12 5.07 -17.10 -5.21
N MET A 13 5.25 -18.24 -5.88
CA MET A 13 4.13 -19.10 -6.27
C MET A 13 3.33 -19.64 -5.08
N VAL A 14 3.98 -19.91 -3.94
CA VAL A 14 3.31 -20.46 -2.75
C VAL A 14 2.38 -19.40 -2.16
N THR A 15 2.87 -18.16 -2.01
CA THR A 15 2.08 -17.04 -1.54
C THR A 15 0.93 -16.71 -2.51
N TYR A 16 1.18 -16.76 -3.83
CA TYR A 16 0.14 -16.58 -4.84
C TYR A 16 -0.98 -17.62 -4.72
N ASP A 17 -0.65 -18.90 -4.58
CA ASP A 17 -1.63 -19.98 -4.48
C ASP A 17 -2.46 -19.88 -3.19
N HIS A 18 -1.85 -19.48 -2.07
CA HIS A 18 -2.57 -19.18 -0.84
C HIS A 18 -3.56 -18.03 -1.03
N LEU A 19 -3.14 -16.91 -1.62
CA LEU A 19 -4.02 -15.76 -1.88
C LEU A 19 -5.18 -16.13 -2.82
N ARG A 20 -4.91 -16.94 -3.85
CA ARG A 20 -5.92 -17.44 -4.79
C ARG A 20 -6.90 -18.40 -4.11
N HIS A 21 -6.43 -19.25 -3.21
CA HIS A 21 -7.31 -20.13 -2.44
C HIS A 21 -8.23 -19.32 -1.51
N LEU A 22 -7.66 -18.34 -0.80
CA LEU A 22 -8.42 -17.42 0.06
C LEU A 22 -9.46 -16.63 -0.74
N SER A 23 -9.13 -16.16 -1.94
CA SER A 23 -10.08 -15.42 -2.78
C SER A 23 -11.29 -16.27 -3.15
N ARG A 24 -11.08 -17.57 -3.42
CA ARG A 24 -12.15 -18.54 -3.69
C ARG A 24 -13.03 -18.77 -2.46
N ILE A 25 -12.43 -18.99 -1.29
CA ILE A 25 -13.17 -19.20 -0.03
C ILE A 25 -14.04 -17.98 0.29
N LYS A 26 -13.48 -16.77 0.16
CA LYS A 26 -14.18 -15.51 0.47
C LYS A 26 -15.16 -15.08 -0.62
N ASN A 27 -15.23 -15.79 -1.75
CA ASN A 27 -15.97 -15.41 -2.95
C ASN A 27 -15.66 -13.96 -3.41
N LYS A 28 -14.36 -13.61 -3.40
CA LYS A 28 -13.83 -12.30 -3.81
C LYS A 28 -12.86 -12.44 -4.97
N SER A 29 -12.64 -11.35 -5.70
CA SER A 29 -11.54 -11.32 -6.67
C SER A 29 -10.19 -11.43 -5.96
N LEU A 30 -9.17 -11.94 -6.67
CA LEU A 30 -7.81 -11.97 -6.16
C LEU A 30 -7.32 -10.56 -5.80
N LYS A 31 -7.69 -9.55 -6.61
CA LYS A 31 -7.37 -8.13 -6.35
C LYS A 31 -7.93 -7.65 -5.02
N GLU A 32 -9.22 -7.88 -4.76
CA GLU A 32 -9.85 -7.47 -3.49
C GLU A 32 -9.23 -8.19 -2.31
N THR A 33 -8.90 -9.47 -2.47
CA THR A 33 -8.25 -10.29 -1.44
C THR A 33 -6.86 -9.75 -1.08
N ILE A 34 -6.07 -9.37 -2.09
CA ILE A 34 -4.76 -8.73 -1.88
C ILE A 34 -4.93 -7.36 -1.20
N GLN A 35 -5.88 -6.54 -1.65
CA GLN A 35 -6.15 -5.24 -1.03
C GLN A 35 -6.57 -5.36 0.43
N GLU A 36 -7.38 -6.36 0.76
CA GLU A 36 -7.79 -6.67 2.13
C GLU A 36 -6.60 -7.13 2.97
N ALA A 37 -5.77 -8.04 2.46
CA ALA A 37 -4.57 -8.50 3.15
C ALA A 37 -3.59 -7.36 3.47
N ILE A 38 -3.37 -6.45 2.52
CA ILE A 38 -2.55 -5.24 2.73
C ILE A 38 -3.15 -4.35 3.82
N LYS A 39 -4.47 -4.11 3.78
CA LYS A 39 -5.16 -3.29 4.78
C LYS A 39 -5.08 -3.92 6.17
N GLU A 40 -5.29 -5.23 6.28
CA GLU A 40 -5.18 -5.95 7.54
C GLU A 40 -3.74 -5.90 8.09
N TYR A 41 -2.74 -6.07 7.23
CA TYR A 41 -1.34 -5.94 7.62
C TYR A 41 -1.03 -4.54 8.16
N LEU A 42 -1.46 -3.50 7.44
CA LEU A 42 -1.27 -2.12 7.88
C LEU A 42 -2.01 -1.81 9.19
N GLY A 43 -3.22 -2.33 9.38
CA GLY A 43 -4.00 -2.16 10.61
C GLY A 43 -3.32 -2.82 11.82
N ARG A 44 -2.73 -4.02 11.64
CA ARG A 44 -1.99 -4.71 12.72
C ARG A 44 -0.73 -3.94 13.15
N HIS A 45 -0.12 -3.19 12.24
CA HIS A 45 1.11 -2.43 12.50
C HIS A 45 0.83 -0.91 12.61
N GLU A 46 -0.42 -0.50 12.84
CA GLU A 46 -0.78 0.93 12.88
C GLU A 46 -0.04 1.68 13.98
N GLU A 47 0.18 1.05 15.14
CA GLU A 47 0.95 1.63 16.25
C GLU A 47 2.43 1.83 15.88
N GLU A 48 3.03 0.87 15.17
CA GLU A 48 4.39 0.96 14.66
C GLU A 48 4.52 2.06 13.60
N LEU A 49 3.55 2.16 12.68
CA LEU A 49 3.48 3.22 11.69
C LEU A 49 3.34 4.61 12.31
N LYS A 50 2.59 4.74 13.42
CA LYS A 50 2.48 5.99 14.19
C LYS A 50 3.77 6.34 14.93
N SER A 51 4.60 5.35 15.25
CA SER A 51 5.90 5.58 15.88
C SER A 51 6.99 5.95 14.88
N ASP A 52 6.83 5.58 13.61
CA ASP A 52 7.80 5.84 12.55
C ASP A 52 7.77 7.31 12.08
N SER A 53 8.86 8.02 12.36
CA SER A 53 9.08 9.42 11.97
C SER A 53 9.06 9.63 10.44
N LEU A 54 9.46 8.62 9.65
CA LEU A 54 9.42 8.69 8.18
C LEU A 54 7.98 8.59 7.67
N PHE A 55 7.13 7.76 8.28
CA PHE A 55 5.71 7.68 7.92
C PHE A 55 4.94 8.94 8.30
N LYS A 56 5.25 9.56 9.45
CA LYS A 56 4.73 10.90 9.79
C LYS A 56 5.10 11.90 8.70
N MET A 57 6.35 11.89 8.26
CA MET A 57 6.85 12.79 7.22
C MET A 57 6.10 12.56 5.89
N VAL A 58 5.99 11.31 5.41
CA VAL A 58 5.25 10.93 4.19
C VAL A 58 3.77 11.30 4.25
N GLY A 59 3.10 11.07 5.38
CA GLY A 59 1.69 11.47 5.60
C GLY A 59 1.47 12.97 5.80
N SER A 60 2.52 13.70 6.20
CA SER A 60 2.49 15.15 6.48
C SER A 60 2.99 16.03 5.33
N PHE A 61 3.35 15.47 4.17
CA PHE A 61 3.80 16.24 2.99
C PHE A 61 2.71 17.10 2.32
N LYS A 62 1.68 17.53 3.04
CA LYS A 62 1.05 18.84 2.80
C LYS A 62 1.84 19.91 3.55
N ILE A 63 3.02 20.26 3.04
CA ILE A 63 3.79 21.41 3.51
C ILE A 63 3.49 22.59 2.58
N LYS A 64 3.54 23.81 3.12
CA LYS A 64 3.16 25.11 2.49
C LYS A 64 3.92 25.52 1.21
N GLU A 65 4.64 24.62 0.54
CA GLU A 65 5.45 24.89 -0.66
C GLU A 65 5.24 23.89 -1.82
N GLY A 66 4.09 23.21 -1.88
CA GLY A 66 3.71 22.40 -3.04
C GLY A 66 4.11 20.92 -2.95
N ASP A 67 3.44 20.11 -3.77
CA ASP A 67 3.50 18.65 -3.78
C ASP A 67 4.88 18.16 -4.28
N PHE A 68 5.60 17.42 -3.45
CA PHE A 68 6.87 16.80 -3.84
C PHE A 68 6.69 15.74 -4.94
N SER A 69 5.49 15.17 -5.11
CA SER A 69 5.19 14.20 -6.16
C SER A 69 5.04 14.83 -7.56
N GLU A 70 5.05 16.16 -7.65
CA GLU A 70 5.05 16.91 -8.90
C GLU A 70 6.43 17.51 -9.26
N ARG A 71 7.47 17.30 -8.43
CA ARG A 71 8.81 17.72 -8.81
C ARG A 71 9.42 16.72 -9.78
N ASP A 72 9.76 17.21 -10.97
CA ASP A 72 10.37 16.46 -12.08
C ASP A 72 11.92 16.54 -12.03
N ASP A 73 12.49 16.93 -10.89
CA ASP A 73 13.91 17.23 -10.67
C ASP A 73 14.80 16.00 -10.47
N TRP A 74 14.21 14.80 -10.44
CA TRP A 74 14.91 13.52 -10.30
C TRP A 74 15.19 12.82 -11.65
N ARG A 75 14.91 13.47 -12.79
CA ARG A 75 15.29 13.00 -14.14
C ARG A 75 16.53 13.72 -14.68
N GLN A 76 17.67 13.57 -13.99
CA GLN A 76 18.99 13.77 -14.59
C GLN A 76 19.78 12.47 -14.57
#